data_AF-A0A383AH98-F1
#
_entry.id   AF-A0A383AH98-F1
#
_cell.length_a   1.000
_cell.length_b   1.000
_cell.length_c   1.000
_cell.angle_alpha   90.00
_cell.angle_beta   90.00
_cell.angle_gamma   90.00
#
_symmetry.space_group_name_H-M   'P 1'
#
loop_
_entity.id
_entity.type
_entity.pdbx_description
1 polymer ?
#
loop_
_entity_poly.entity_id
_entity_poly.type
_entity_poly.pdbx_seq_one_letter_code
_entity_poly.pdbx_strand_id
1 'polypeptide(L)'
;MTPLALRISRRILDVDNFENVAHVCCDWEEFTQEVAEWGVDHIAEIDFDDLSEEDIDYLDSFIASFGCSPSNPHPCSMKYN
;
A
#
# COMPACT_ATOMS: atom_id res chain seq x y z
N MET A 1 -4.80 -7.48 13.04
CA MET A 1 -5.18 -6.11 12.60
C MET A 1 -4.97 -5.17 13.76
N THR A 2 -3.91 -4.39 13.67
CA THR A 2 -3.51 -3.44 14.71
C THR A 2 -4.23 -2.10 14.55
N PRO A 3 -4.13 -1.19 15.55
CA PRO A 3 -4.58 0.19 15.41
C PRO A 3 -3.84 1.01 14.34
N LEU A 4 -2.56 0.74 14.08
CA LEU A 4 -1.74 1.49 13.12
C LEU A 4 -2.16 1.16 11.69
N ALA A 5 -2.18 -0.13 11.34
CA ALA A 5 -2.59 -0.61 10.03
C ALA A 5 -4.04 -0.17 9.68
N LEU A 6 -4.94 -0.14 10.66
CA LEU A 6 -6.30 0.38 10.49
C LEU A 6 -6.36 1.89 10.19
N ARG A 7 -5.46 2.69 10.78
CA ARG A 7 -5.39 4.13 10.50
C ARG A 7 -4.86 4.39 9.11
N ILE A 8 -3.83 3.65 8.69
CA ILE A 8 -3.25 3.75 7.35
C ILE A 8 -4.28 3.34 6.30
N SER A 9 -4.94 2.19 6.44
CA SER A 9 -5.92 1.72 5.45
C SER A 9 -7.10 2.70 5.28
N ARG A 10 -7.60 3.28 6.38
CA ARG A 10 -8.59 4.36 6.31
C ARG A 10 -8.06 5.58 5.55
N ARG A 11 -6.83 6.00 5.84
CA ARG A 11 -6.24 7.15 5.19
C ARG A 11 -6.01 6.93 3.69
N ILE A 12 -5.73 5.71 3.27
CA ILE A 12 -5.64 5.33 1.85
C ILE A 12 -7.00 5.54 1.17
N LEU A 13 -8.10 5.09 1.79
CA LEU A 13 -9.46 5.29 1.27
C LEU A 13 -9.94 6.76 1.33
N ASP A 14 -9.43 7.55 2.26
CA ASP A 14 -9.83 8.95 2.44
C ASP A 14 -9.10 9.92 1.48
N VAL A 15 -8.08 9.44 0.75
CA VAL A 15 -7.25 10.27 -0.14
C VAL A 15 -7.22 9.62 -1.51
N ASP A 16 -7.96 10.20 -2.47
CA ASP A 16 -8.08 9.68 -3.84
C ASP A 16 -6.74 9.31 -4.48
N ASN A 17 -5.69 10.11 -4.27
CA ASN A 17 -4.37 9.80 -4.81
C ASN A 17 -3.78 8.50 -4.25
N PHE A 18 -3.97 8.23 -2.95
CA PHE A 18 -3.51 6.98 -2.35
C PHE A 18 -4.38 5.81 -2.77
N GLU A 19 -5.70 5.97 -2.82
CA GLU A 19 -6.61 4.92 -3.32
C GLU A 19 -6.29 4.54 -4.78
N ASN A 20 -6.03 5.53 -5.64
CA ASN A 20 -5.66 5.30 -7.03
C ASN A 20 -4.31 4.57 -7.18
N VAL A 21 -3.32 4.88 -6.33
CA VAL A 21 -2.05 4.14 -6.31
C VAL A 21 -2.27 2.72 -5.81
N ALA A 22 -3.07 2.51 -4.77
CA ALA A 22 -3.40 1.17 -4.27
C ALA A 22 -4.03 0.27 -5.34
N HIS A 23 -4.81 0.83 -6.27
CA HIS A 23 -5.40 0.07 -7.39
C HIS A 23 -4.38 -0.49 -8.40
N VAL A 24 -3.17 0.08 -8.47
CA VAL A 24 -2.13 -0.38 -9.39
C VAL A 24 -1.02 -1.17 -8.71
N CYS A 25 -1.05 -1.26 -7.38
CA CYS A 25 -0.07 -1.99 -6.57
C CYS A 25 -0.62 -3.33 -6.12
N CYS A 26 0.25 -4.33 -6.02
CA CYS A 26 -0.12 -5.70 -5.70
C CYS A 26 0.13 -6.09 -4.25
N ASP A 27 0.99 -5.35 -3.56
CA ASP A 27 1.36 -5.54 -2.16
C ASP A 27 1.71 -4.20 -1.51
N TRP A 28 1.93 -4.24 -0.19
CA TRP A 28 2.34 -3.06 0.58
C TRP A 28 3.70 -2.51 0.13
N GLU A 29 4.63 -3.39 -0.24
CA GLU A 29 5.97 -2.99 -0.69
C GLU A 29 5.87 -2.12 -1.95
N GLU A 30 5.17 -2.59 -2.98
CA GLU A 30 4.94 -1.86 -4.22
C GLU A 30 4.24 -0.53 -3.96
N PHE A 31 3.21 -0.52 -3.09
CA PHE A 31 2.53 0.71 -2.69
C PHE A 31 3.50 1.73 -2.09
N THR A 32 4.34 1.32 -1.14
CA THR A 32 5.32 2.23 -0.50
C THR A 32 6.37 2.74 -1.48
N GLN A 33 6.81 1.90 -2.44
CA GLN A 33 7.75 2.31 -3.48
C GLN A 33 7.14 3.40 -4.38
N GLU A 34 5.91 3.20 -4.85
CA GLU A 34 5.23 4.15 -5.76
C GLU A 34 4.95 5.50 -5.07
N VAL A 35 4.52 5.51 -3.80
CA VAL A 35 4.32 6.80 -3.08
C VAL A 35 5.64 7.45 -2.66
N ALA A 36 6.71 6.68 -2.44
CA ALA A 36 8.03 7.21 -2.15
C ALA A 36 8.62 7.98 -3.35
N GLU A 37 8.25 7.64 -4.59
CA GLU A 37 8.63 8.43 -5.79
C GLU A 37 8.10 9.88 -5.73
N TRP A 38 7.07 10.14 -4.91
CA TRP A 38 6.49 11.47 -4.70
C TRP A 38 6.94 12.12 -3.38
N GLY A 39 7.91 11.50 -2.69
CA GLY A 39 8.43 11.98 -1.41
C GLY A 39 7.53 11.68 -0.22
N VAL A 40 6.68 10.64 -0.29
CA VAL A 40 5.85 10.19 0.83
C VAL A 40 6.51 8.99 1.50
N ASP A 41 6.86 9.15 2.77
CA ASP A 41 7.48 8.12 3.63
C ASP A 41 6.63 7.78 4.88
N HIS A 42 5.48 8.44 5.02
CA HIS A 42 4.54 8.24 6.12
C HIS A 42 3.10 8.49 5.69
N ILE A 43 2.15 7.80 6.35
CA ILE A 43 0.72 8.00 6.17
C ILE A 43 0.05 8.07 7.54
N ALA A 44 -0.89 9.02 7.70
CA ALA A 44 -1.63 9.20 8.94
C ALA A 44 -0.74 9.43 10.18
N GLU A 45 0.38 10.14 10.00
CA GLU A 45 1.42 10.40 11.02
C GLU A 45 2.14 9.13 11.51
N ILE A 46 2.23 8.11 10.65
CA ILE A 46 2.91 6.84 10.93
C ILE A 46 3.96 6.64 9.85
N ASP A 47 5.23 6.66 10.23
CA ASP A 47 6.36 6.35 9.35
C ASP A 47 6.30 4.88 8.93
N PHE A 48 6.63 4.58 7.68
CA PHE A 48 6.56 3.20 7.18
C PHE A 48 7.53 2.26 7.89
N ASP A 49 8.67 2.77 8.36
CA ASP A 49 9.70 2.04 9.12
C ASP A 49 9.25 1.67 10.56
N ASP A 50 8.19 2.28 11.08
CA ASP A 50 7.65 2.00 12.41
C ASP A 50 6.64 0.83 12.42
N LEU A 51 6.33 0.27 11.25
CA LEU A 51 5.35 -0.81 11.09
C LEU A 51 5.94 -2.15 11.53
N SER A 52 5.16 -2.91 12.29
CA SER A 52 5.49 -4.30 12.62
C SER A 52 5.18 -5.25 11.46
N GLU A 53 5.72 -6.46 11.51
CA GLU A 53 5.38 -7.51 10.53
C GLU A 53 3.85 -7.77 10.46
N GLU A 54 3.14 -7.73 11.60
CA GLU A 54 1.67 -7.89 11.61
C GLU A 54 0.96 -6.73 10.89
N ASP A 55 1.49 -5.51 10.98
CA ASP A 55 0.95 -4.35 10.26
C ASP A 55 1.11 -4.55 8.76
N ILE A 56 2.31 -4.95 8.34
CA ILE A 56 2.66 -5.16 6.94
C ILE A 56 1.82 -6.29 6.35
N ASP A 57 1.67 -7.43 7.02
CA ASP A 57 0.84 -8.56 6.55
C ASP A 57 -0.63 -8.15 6.33
N TYR A 58 -1.17 -7.30 7.21
CA TYR A 58 -2.52 -6.77 7.04
C TYR A 58 -2.60 -5.79 5.87
N LEU A 59 -1.65 -4.87 5.76
CA LEU A 59 -1.61 -3.88 4.69
C LEU A 59 -1.40 -4.52 3.32
N ASP A 60 -0.61 -5.58 3.25
CA ASP A 60 -0.42 -6.40 2.07
C ASP A 60 -1.75 -6.99 1.59
N SER A 61 -2.46 -7.66 2.49
CA SER A 61 -3.80 -8.20 2.23
C SER A 61 -4.81 -7.11 1.84
N PHE A 62 -4.68 -5.91 2.41
CA PHE A 62 -5.52 -4.76 2.10
C PHE A 62 -5.26 -4.22 0.69
N ILE A 63 -4.01 -3.99 0.30
CA ILE A 63 -3.64 -3.54 -1.06
C ILE A 63 -4.06 -4.60 -2.09
N ALA A 64 -3.82 -5.87 -1.82
CA ALA A 64 -4.23 -6.94 -2.73
C ALA A 64 -5.76 -7.02 -2.93
N SER A 65 -6.56 -6.48 -1.99
CA SER A 65 -8.02 -6.49 -2.08
C SER A 65 -8.59 -5.55 -3.17
N PHE A 66 -7.78 -4.62 -3.70
CA PHE A 66 -8.18 -3.71 -4.78
C PHE A 66 -8.22 -4.38 -6.17
N GLY A 67 -7.82 -5.66 -6.26
CA GLY A 67 -7.90 -6.48 -7.47
C GLY A 67 -6.56 -6.77 -8.15
N CYS A 68 -5.45 -6.30 -7.60
CA CYS A 68 -4.08 -6.67 -7.96
C CYS A 68 -3.59 -7.72 -6.97
N SER A 69 -2.82 -8.70 -7.42
CA SER A 69 -2.01 -9.52 -6.51
C SER A 69 -0.73 -9.98 -7.20
N PRO A 70 0.30 -10.44 -6.48
CA PRO A 70 1.50 -10.96 -7.11
C PRO A 70 1.23 -12.12 -8.10
N SER A 71 0.14 -12.87 -7.90
CA SER A 71 -0.30 -13.95 -8.80
C SER A 71 -1.18 -13.49 -9.96
N ASN A 72 -1.74 -12.28 -9.91
CA ASN A 72 -2.52 -11.65 -10.96
C ASN A 72 -2.19 -10.14 -11.00
N PRO A 73 -1.00 -9.78 -11.50
CA PRO A 73 -0.52 -8.41 -11.40
C PRO A 73 -1.33 -7.47 -12.29
N HIS A 74 -1.46 -6.22 -11.84
CA HIS A 74 -2.04 -5.17 -12.66
C HIS A 74 -1.18 -4.99 -13.93
N PRO A 75 -1.79 -4.75 -15.11
CA PRO A 75 -1.03 -4.63 -16.36
C PRO A 75 0.09 -3.57 -16.33
N CYS A 76 -0.04 -2.56 -15.46
CA CYS A 76 0.96 -1.50 -15.27
C CYS A 76 2.09 -1.86 -14.28
N SER A 77 1.87 -2.82 -13.37
CA SER A 77 2.88 -3.27 -12.41
C SER A 77 3.85 -4.32 -12.97
N MET A 78 3.59 -4.81 -14.19
CA MET A 78 4.56 -5.62 -14.95
C MET A 78 5.73 -4.74 -15.40
N LYS A 79 6.68 -4.43 -14.50
CA LYS A 79 7.95 -3.80 -14.88
C LYS A 79 8.66 -4.74 -15.85
N TYR A 80 8.90 -4.27 -17.08
CA TYR A 80 9.57 -5.03 -18.13
C TYR A 80 10.97 -5.46 -17.66
N ASN A 81 11.22 -6.77 -17.66
CA ASN A 81 12.55 -7.35 -17.45
C ASN A 81 13.52 -6.98 -18.57
#